data_AF-A0A0G0BKQ0-F1
#
_entry.id   AF-A0A0G0BKQ0-F1
#
_cell.length_a   1.000
_cell.length_b   1.000
_cell.length_c   1.000
_cell.angle_alpha   90.00
_cell.angle_beta   90.00
_cell.angle_gamma   90.00
#
_symmetry.space_group_name_H-M   'P 1'
#
loop_
_entity.id
_entity.type
_entity.pdbx_description
1 polymer ?
#
loop_
_entity_poly.entity_id
_entity_poly.type
_entity_poly.pdbx_seq_one_letter_code
_entity_poly.pdbx_strand_id
1 'polypeptide(L)'
;MRRFISGAILSLLLLLPLVGVATPVLAQTEEDSVIAPFEGYDWETEYDWDDLADEYDYSDLTEASVGAGILATLFGGAMLFVSIICSLGMYIFMSLTLMKTADKLGAENTWYAWIPILNGILLFKLGDQNPWLLLLALIPGIGALILGIFAIIATMKICEKRGYDKLLGLLMLVPIASLILWGMLAWGKKSA
;
A
#
# COMPACT_ATOMS: atom_id res chain seq x y z
N MET A 1 24.29 19.55 4.48
CA MET A 1 24.43 18.18 3.91
C MET A 1 23.57 17.12 4.60
N ARG A 2 23.35 17.16 5.92
CA ARG A 2 22.54 16.13 6.63
C ARG A 2 21.05 16.00 6.20
N ARG A 3 20.45 17.04 5.60
CA ARG A 3 19.05 17.03 5.14
C ARG A 3 18.84 16.38 3.76
N PHE A 4 19.90 16.24 2.97
CA PHE A 4 19.86 15.59 1.66
C PHE A 4 20.07 14.07 1.76
N ILE A 5 20.79 13.61 2.78
CA ILE A 5 21.09 12.20 3.01
C ILE A 5 19.82 11.44 3.46
N SER A 6 18.97 12.06 4.28
CA SER A 6 17.72 11.45 4.73
C SER A 6 16.68 11.26 3.61
N GLY A 7 16.67 12.14 2.60
CA GLY A 7 15.78 12.01 1.45
C GLY A 7 16.19 10.90 0.49
N ALA A 8 17.50 10.71 0.29
CA ALA A 8 18.06 9.64 -0.54
C ALA A 8 17.83 8.25 0.07
N ILE A 9 17.93 8.11 1.39
CA ILE A 9 17.68 6.84 2.09
C ILE A 9 16.19 6.47 2.05
N LEU A 10 15.29 7.46 2.14
CA LEU A 10 13.85 7.23 2.07
C LEU A 10 13.37 6.89 0.64
N SER A 11 14.03 7.40 -0.38
CA SER A 11 13.77 7.03 -1.79
C SER A 11 14.37 5.67 -2.16
N LEU A 12 15.49 5.27 -1.55
CA LEU A 12 16.05 3.92 -1.67
C LEU A 12 15.17 2.86 -0.98
N LEU A 13 14.55 3.19 0.16
CA LEU A 13 13.61 2.33 0.89
C LEU A 13 12.26 2.15 0.18
N LEU A 14 11.81 3.14 -0.59
CA LEU A 14 10.56 3.06 -1.38
C LEU A 14 10.71 2.29 -2.70
N LEU A 15 11.93 2.07 -3.19
CA LEU A 15 12.22 1.29 -4.40
C LEU A 15 12.55 -0.19 -4.12
N LEU A 16 12.81 -0.55 -2.86
CA LEU A 16 13.09 -1.93 -2.42
C LEU A 16 11.98 -2.96 -2.72
N PRO A 17 10.66 -2.65 -2.66
CA PRO A 17 9.64 -3.65 -3.00
C PRO A 17 9.55 -3.94 -4.51
N LEU A 18 10.24 -3.18 -5.38
CA LEU A 18 10.21 -3.43 -6.83
C LEU A 18 11.24 -4.48 -7.28
N VAL A 19 12.28 -4.72 -6.48
CA VAL A 19 13.35 -5.69 -6.80
C VAL A 19 13.03 -7.09 -6.24
N GLY A 20 12.09 -7.20 -5.30
CA GLY A 20 11.68 -8.46 -4.67
C GLY A 20 10.85 -9.41 -5.55
N VAL A 21 10.51 -9.02 -6.79
CA VAL A 21 9.97 -9.94 -7.81
C VAL A 21 11.12 -10.41 -8.70
N ALA A 22 12.21 -10.85 -8.08
CA ALA A 22 13.31 -11.49 -8.79
C ALA A 22 12.96 -12.96 -9.02
N THR A 23 12.46 -13.20 -10.23
CA THR A 23 12.59 -14.44 -11.03
C THR A 23 12.02 -15.74 -10.45
N PRO A 24 11.09 -16.44 -11.14
CA PRO A 24 11.07 -17.89 -11.03
C PRO A 24 12.42 -18.40 -11.54
N VAL A 25 13.33 -18.68 -10.60
CA VAL A 25 14.63 -19.30 -10.86
C VAL A 25 14.35 -20.72 -11.36
N LEU A 26 14.59 -20.90 -12.65
CA LEU A 26 15.13 -22.10 -13.30
C LEU A 26 14.27 -23.37 -13.22
N ALA A 27 13.41 -23.54 -14.22
CA ALA A 27 12.96 -24.87 -14.66
C ALA A 27 12.90 -24.98 -16.21
N GLN A 28 13.72 -24.21 -16.92
CA GLN A 28 14.08 -24.56 -18.29
C GLN A 28 15.47 -25.17 -18.25
N THR A 29 15.53 -26.48 -18.04
CA THR A 29 16.67 -27.25 -18.50
C THR A 29 16.72 -27.06 -20.01
N GLU A 30 17.85 -26.58 -20.54
CA GLU A 30 18.15 -26.74 -21.95
C GLU A 30 18.00 -28.24 -22.23
N GLU A 31 17.03 -28.60 -23.05
CA GLU A 31 16.86 -29.95 -23.54
C GLU A 31 17.99 -30.17 -24.54
N ASP A 32 19.18 -30.47 -24.02
CA ASP A 32 20.32 -30.84 -24.85
C ASP A 32 19.98 -32.21 -25.41
N SER A 33 19.35 -32.22 -26.59
CA SER A 33 18.96 -33.44 -27.27
C SER A 33 20.23 -34.19 -27.69
N VAL A 34 20.72 -35.04 -26.81
CA VAL A 34 21.80 -35.98 -27.10
C VAL A 34 21.21 -37.06 -28.02
N ILE A 35 21.34 -36.85 -29.33
CA ILE A 35 21.09 -37.92 -30.30
C ILE A 35 22.25 -38.91 -30.17
N ALA A 36 22.06 -39.92 -29.32
CA ALA A 36 22.96 -41.07 -29.29
C ALA A 36 22.86 -41.81 -30.64
N PRO A 37 23.98 -42.16 -31.30
CA PRO A 37 23.97 -42.98 -32.50
C PRO A 37 23.23 -44.30 -32.22
N PHE A 38 22.36 -44.70 -33.16
CA PHE A 38 21.44 -45.85 -33.05
C PHE A 38 22.10 -47.21 -32.75
N GLU A 39 23.44 -47.32 -32.75
CA GLU A 39 24.18 -48.59 -32.62
C GLU A 39 24.72 -48.90 -31.22
N GLY A 40 24.32 -48.17 -30.17
CA GLY A 40 24.94 -48.29 -28.83
C GLY A 40 24.08 -48.90 -27.71
N TYR A 41 22.90 -49.46 -27.99
CA TYR A 41 22.05 -50.01 -26.92
C TYR A 41 22.43 -51.47 -26.61
N ASP A 42 23.26 -51.63 -25.59
CA ASP A 42 23.36 -52.88 -24.86
C ASP A 42 22.12 -53.04 -23.97
N TRP A 43 21.18 -53.85 -24.44
CA TRP A 43 19.90 -54.14 -23.78
C TRP A 43 20.04 -55.09 -22.58
N GLU A 44 21.27 -55.48 -22.20
CA GLU A 44 21.56 -56.23 -20.98
C GLU A 44 22.07 -55.36 -19.82
N THR A 45 21.96 -54.02 -19.92
CA THR A 45 22.23 -53.15 -18.76
C THR A 45 21.02 -53.18 -17.82
N GLU A 46 21.05 -54.06 -16.82
CA GLU A 46 20.15 -53.99 -15.67
C GLU A 46 20.54 -52.75 -14.87
N TYR A 47 19.78 -51.66 -15.07
CA TYR A 47 19.91 -50.48 -14.23
C TYR A 47 19.51 -50.86 -12.81
N ASP A 48 20.46 -50.75 -11.89
CA ASP A 48 20.16 -50.82 -10.47
C ASP A 48 19.40 -49.56 -10.07
N TRP A 49 18.09 -49.70 -9.96
CA TRP A 49 17.19 -48.60 -9.61
C TRP A 49 17.33 -48.20 -8.14
N ASP A 50 17.96 -49.02 -7.29
CA ASP A 50 18.18 -48.70 -5.87
C ASP A 50 19.32 -47.67 -5.70
N ASP A 51 20.37 -47.73 -6.53
CA ASP A 51 21.49 -46.76 -6.48
C ASP A 51 21.06 -45.31 -6.82
N LEU A 52 20.05 -45.15 -7.69
CA LEU A 52 19.52 -43.82 -8.08
C LEU A 52 18.60 -43.20 -7.03
N ALA A 53 17.97 -44.04 -6.19
CA ALA A 53 17.05 -43.57 -5.15
C ALA A 53 17.80 -42.90 -3.99
N ASP A 54 19.02 -43.36 -3.70
CA ASP A 54 19.85 -42.84 -2.61
C ASP A 54 20.59 -41.54 -2.98
N GLU A 55 20.71 -41.18 -4.26
CA GLU A 55 21.39 -39.95 -4.70
C GLU A 55 20.51 -38.69 -4.63
N TYR A 56 19.18 -38.85 -4.62
CA TYR A 56 18.24 -37.72 -4.47
C TYR A 56 17.75 -37.59 -3.02
N ASP A 57 18.58 -36.97 -2.18
CA ASP A 57 18.19 -36.58 -0.83
C ASP A 57 17.13 -35.45 -0.86
N TYR A 58 15.85 -35.84 -0.86
CA TYR A 58 14.72 -34.93 -0.79
C TYR A 58 14.59 -34.23 0.58
N SER A 59 15.36 -34.62 1.61
CA SER A 59 15.22 -34.06 2.96
C SER A 59 15.61 -32.57 3.03
N ASP A 60 16.63 -32.15 2.28
CA ASP A 60 17.13 -30.77 2.23
C ASP A 60 16.09 -29.76 1.69
N LEU A 61 15.29 -30.17 0.69
CA LEU A 61 14.18 -29.36 0.17
C LEU A 61 13.06 -29.18 1.20
N THR A 62 12.92 -30.14 2.12
CA THR A 62 11.85 -30.16 3.14
C THR A 62 12.17 -29.23 4.31
N GLU A 63 13.42 -29.13 4.75
CA GLU A 63 13.80 -28.22 5.83
C GLU A 63 13.84 -26.75 5.38
N ALA A 64 14.41 -26.49 4.19
CA ALA A 64 14.46 -25.14 3.62
C ALA A 64 13.05 -24.60 3.29
N SER A 65 12.16 -25.45 2.78
CA SER A 65 10.77 -25.06 2.49
C SER A 65 9.93 -24.86 3.75
N VAL A 66 10.13 -25.67 4.80
CA VAL A 66 9.49 -25.47 6.11
C VAL A 66 10.00 -24.20 6.78
N GLY A 67 11.31 -23.93 6.74
CA GLY A 67 11.90 -22.67 7.22
C GLY A 67 11.36 -21.45 6.48
N ALA A 68 11.27 -21.52 5.15
CA ALA A 68 10.67 -20.46 4.33
C ALA A 68 9.17 -20.26 4.63
N GLY A 69 8.42 -21.35 4.83
CA GLY A 69 6.99 -21.30 5.20
C GLY A 69 6.76 -20.66 6.58
N ILE A 70 7.60 -20.99 7.56
CA ILE A 70 7.55 -20.39 8.91
C ILE A 70 7.92 -18.90 8.85
N LEU A 71 8.96 -18.53 8.11
CA LEU A 71 9.33 -17.12 7.92
C LEU A 71 8.22 -16.36 7.18
N ALA A 72 7.64 -16.92 6.13
CA ALA A 72 6.55 -16.29 5.37
C ALA A 72 5.29 -16.09 6.23
N THR A 73 4.94 -17.06 7.07
CA THR A 73 3.77 -16.94 7.97
C THR A 73 4.02 -15.97 9.13
N LEU A 74 5.21 -15.98 9.74
CA LEU A 74 5.55 -15.04 10.81
C LEU A 74 5.67 -13.60 10.28
N PHE A 75 6.46 -13.38 9.22
CA PHE A 75 6.63 -12.03 8.66
C PHE A 75 5.38 -11.56 7.93
N GLY A 76 4.81 -12.38 7.05
CA GLY A 76 3.60 -12.03 6.29
C GLY A 76 2.37 -11.88 7.19
N GLY A 77 2.16 -12.81 8.12
CA GLY A 77 1.05 -12.77 9.07
C GLY A 77 1.16 -11.60 10.05
N ALA A 78 2.34 -11.37 10.65
CA ALA A 78 2.54 -10.24 11.56
C ALA A 78 2.42 -8.89 10.84
N MET A 79 2.98 -8.76 9.63
CA MET A 79 2.84 -7.53 8.84
C MET A 79 1.39 -7.26 8.45
N LEU A 80 0.63 -8.29 8.08
CA LEU A 80 -0.79 -8.15 7.78
C LEU A 80 -1.58 -7.71 9.01
N PHE A 81 -1.31 -8.33 10.17
CA PHE A 81 -1.96 -7.96 11.43
C PHE A 81 -1.67 -6.50 11.83
N VAL A 82 -0.41 -6.09 11.81
CA VAL A 82 0.01 -4.71 12.09
C VAL A 82 -0.62 -3.75 11.08
N SER A 83 -0.64 -4.11 9.79
CA SER A 83 -1.26 -3.30 8.73
C SER A 83 -2.76 -3.07 8.96
N ILE A 84 -3.50 -4.11 9.37
CA ILE A 84 -4.93 -4.00 9.69
C ILE A 84 -5.16 -3.05 10.88
N ILE A 85 -4.38 -3.21 11.96
CA ILE A 85 -4.53 -2.34 13.14
C ILE A 85 -4.18 -0.89 12.80
N CYS A 86 -3.06 -0.67 12.12
CA CYS A 86 -2.62 0.67 11.73
C CYS A 86 -3.61 1.33 10.77
N SER A 87 -4.10 0.60 9.76
CA SER A 87 -5.09 1.14 8.81
C SER A 87 -6.43 1.44 9.47
N LEU A 88 -6.90 0.59 10.40
CA LEU A 88 -8.11 0.83 11.16
C LEU A 88 -7.97 2.04 12.09
N GLY A 89 -6.84 2.15 12.81
CA GLY A 89 -6.55 3.31 13.66
C GLY A 89 -6.48 4.61 12.86
N MET A 90 -5.83 4.57 11.70
CA MET A 90 -5.76 5.70 10.75
C MET A 90 -7.15 6.09 10.25
N TYR A 91 -7.97 5.10 9.88
CA TYR A 91 -9.33 5.32 9.41
C TYR A 91 -10.19 6.01 10.48
N ILE A 92 -10.19 5.47 11.70
CA ILE A 92 -10.92 6.05 12.84
C ILE A 92 -10.46 7.48 13.10
N PHE A 93 -9.15 7.73 13.09
CA PHE A 93 -8.59 9.08 13.26
C PHE A 93 -9.09 10.05 12.18
N MET A 94 -9.01 9.67 10.90
CA MET A 94 -9.44 10.50 9.78
C MET A 94 -10.95 10.78 9.80
N SER A 95 -11.77 9.76 10.08
CA SER A 95 -13.22 9.91 10.23
C SER A 95 -13.58 10.83 11.41
N LEU A 96 -12.93 10.65 12.56
CA LEU A 96 -13.18 11.49 13.74
C LEU A 96 -12.78 12.95 13.51
N THR A 97 -11.62 13.19 12.91
CA THR A 97 -11.13 14.56 12.65
C THR A 97 -12.00 15.28 11.63
N LEU A 98 -12.43 14.60 10.56
CA LEU A 98 -13.37 15.17 9.59
C LEU A 98 -14.72 15.46 10.25
N MET A 99 -15.28 14.53 11.03
CA MET A 99 -16.53 14.72 11.78
C MET A 99 -16.45 15.94 12.70
N LYS A 100 -15.39 16.06 13.51
CA LYS A 100 -15.19 17.21 14.42
C LYS A 100 -14.99 18.52 13.68
N THR A 101 -14.31 18.48 12.53
CA THR A 101 -14.16 19.66 11.67
C THR A 101 -15.51 20.08 11.09
N ALA A 102 -16.32 19.12 10.66
CA ALA A 102 -17.68 19.35 10.16
C ALA A 102 -18.59 19.93 11.25
N ASP A 103 -18.51 19.40 12.48
CA ASP A 103 -19.26 19.90 13.65
C ASP A 103 -18.91 21.38 13.90
N LYS A 104 -17.61 21.71 13.87
CA LYS A 104 -17.11 23.09 14.04
C LYS A 104 -17.52 24.03 12.92
N LEU A 105 -17.81 23.51 11.73
CA LEU A 105 -18.31 24.28 10.59
C LEU A 105 -19.84 24.32 10.53
N GLY A 106 -20.55 23.71 11.49
CA GLY A 106 -22.01 23.73 11.57
C GLY A 106 -22.71 22.87 10.52
N ALA A 107 -22.05 21.82 10.00
CA ALA A 107 -22.70 20.89 9.06
C ALA A 107 -23.68 19.96 9.79
N GLU A 108 -24.83 19.63 9.18
CA GLU A 108 -25.87 18.80 9.83
C GLU A 108 -25.55 17.30 9.83
N ASN A 109 -24.86 16.80 8.81
CA ASN A 109 -24.64 15.36 8.59
C ASN A 109 -23.20 14.94 8.87
N THR A 110 -22.66 15.29 10.03
CA THR A 110 -21.23 15.09 10.34
C THR A 110 -20.84 13.62 10.47
N TRP A 111 -21.80 12.76 10.84
CA TRP A 111 -21.62 11.32 10.91
C TRP A 111 -21.26 10.68 9.55
N TYR A 112 -21.51 11.37 8.43
CA TYR A 112 -21.11 10.93 7.09
C TYR A 112 -19.61 10.65 6.98
N ALA A 113 -18.78 11.23 7.86
CA ALA A 113 -17.35 10.95 7.93
C ALA A 113 -17.00 9.46 8.16
N TRP A 114 -17.92 8.65 8.70
CA TRP A 114 -17.72 7.22 8.97
C TRP A 114 -18.08 6.28 7.82
N ILE A 115 -18.64 6.77 6.72
CA ILE A 115 -18.95 5.94 5.55
C ILE A 115 -18.01 6.39 4.43
N PRO A 116 -17.18 5.53 3.81
CA PRO A 116 -16.14 5.96 2.87
C PRO A 116 -16.66 6.86 1.73
N ILE A 117 -17.81 6.53 1.15
CA ILE A 117 -18.41 7.33 0.08
C ILE A 117 -18.99 8.64 0.63
N LEU A 118 -19.68 8.60 1.76
CA LEU A 118 -20.25 9.81 2.37
C LEU A 118 -19.17 10.73 2.95
N ASN A 119 -18.02 10.20 3.35
CA ASN A 119 -16.85 10.93 3.82
C ASN A 119 -16.36 11.88 2.72
N GLY A 120 -16.22 11.38 1.50
CA GLY A 120 -15.91 12.21 0.33
C GLY A 120 -16.98 13.27 0.04
N ILE A 121 -18.27 12.90 0.14
CA ILE A 121 -19.39 13.83 -0.07
C ILE A 121 -19.32 14.96 0.97
N LEU A 122 -19.09 14.61 2.24
CA LEU A 122 -18.98 15.56 3.34
C LEU A 122 -17.79 16.49 3.12
N LEU A 123 -16.61 15.96 2.78
CA LEU A 123 -15.42 16.75 2.48
C LEU A 123 -15.69 17.78 1.38
N PHE A 124 -16.29 17.35 0.26
CA PHE A 124 -16.60 18.25 -0.86
C PHE A 124 -17.66 19.28 -0.49
N LYS A 125 -18.72 18.91 0.24
CA LYS A 125 -19.71 19.87 0.74
C LYS A 125 -19.08 20.91 1.65
N LEU A 126 -18.22 20.51 2.60
CA LEU A 126 -17.52 21.43 3.49
C LEU A 126 -16.59 22.39 2.72
N GLY A 127 -15.95 21.89 1.67
CA GLY A 127 -15.09 22.67 0.78
C GLY A 127 -15.79 23.41 -0.35
N ASP A 128 -17.12 23.58 -0.34
CA ASP A 128 -17.92 24.18 -1.42
C ASP A 128 -17.56 23.63 -2.82
N GLN A 129 -17.34 22.32 -2.90
CA GLN A 129 -17.11 21.57 -4.13
C GLN A 129 -18.34 20.73 -4.46
N ASN A 130 -18.47 20.36 -5.74
CA ASN A 130 -19.56 19.51 -6.20
C ASN A 130 -19.33 18.03 -5.76
N PRO A 131 -20.23 17.42 -4.95
CA PRO A 131 -20.08 16.01 -4.53
C PRO A 131 -20.08 15.00 -5.68
N TRP A 132 -20.68 15.35 -6.81
CA TRP A 132 -20.69 14.51 -8.02
C TRP A 132 -19.29 14.26 -8.60
N LEU A 133 -18.29 15.04 -8.19
CA LEU A 133 -16.89 14.79 -8.56
C LEU A 133 -16.40 13.41 -8.11
N LEU A 134 -17.03 12.79 -7.09
CA LEU A 134 -16.72 11.42 -6.70
C LEU A 134 -16.97 10.39 -7.82
N LEU A 135 -17.84 10.68 -8.78
CA LEU A 135 -18.05 9.81 -9.93
C LEU A 135 -16.79 9.67 -10.80
N LEU A 136 -15.86 10.64 -10.73
CA LEU A 136 -14.57 10.51 -11.42
C LEU A 136 -13.74 9.36 -10.84
N ALA A 137 -13.99 8.90 -9.61
CA ALA A 137 -13.32 7.74 -9.05
C ALA A 137 -13.56 6.46 -9.86
N LEU A 138 -14.64 6.39 -10.65
CA LEU A 138 -14.92 5.25 -11.55
C LEU A 138 -14.02 5.25 -12.80
N ILE A 139 -13.35 6.36 -13.10
CA ILE A 139 -12.43 6.47 -14.23
C ILE A 139 -11.03 6.06 -13.75
N PRO A 140 -10.51 4.88 -14.13
CA PRO A 140 -9.21 4.42 -13.67
C PRO A 140 -8.09 5.35 -14.15
N GLY A 141 -7.07 5.53 -13.31
CA GLY A 141 -5.93 6.40 -13.59
C GLY A 141 -6.25 7.89 -13.38
N ILE A 142 -6.73 8.57 -14.42
CA ILE A 142 -6.85 10.04 -14.43
C ILE A 142 -7.91 10.57 -13.46
N GLY A 143 -8.97 9.80 -13.23
CA GLY A 143 -10.06 10.17 -12.33
C GLY A 143 -9.60 10.36 -10.90
N ALA A 144 -8.73 9.46 -10.40
CA ALA A 144 -8.16 9.55 -9.06
C ALA A 144 -7.26 10.79 -8.90
N LEU A 145 -6.48 11.14 -9.93
CA LEU A 145 -5.63 12.34 -9.90
C LEU A 145 -6.47 13.61 -9.82
N ILE A 146 -7.48 13.74 -10.67
CA ILE A 146 -8.39 14.90 -10.66
C ILE A 146 -9.12 14.99 -9.33
N LEU A 147 -9.61 13.86 -8.81
CA LEU A 147 -10.28 13.79 -7.50
C LEU A 147 -9.36 14.25 -6.37
N GLY A 148 -8.09 13.86 -6.40
CA GLY A 148 -7.07 14.30 -5.44
C GLY A 148 -6.87 15.82 -5.46
N ILE A 149 -6.81 16.43 -6.65
CA ILE A 149 -6.70 17.89 -6.80
C ILE A 149 -7.90 18.59 -6.16
N PHE A 150 -9.12 18.14 -6.46
CA PHE A 150 -10.33 18.73 -5.88
C PHE A 150 -10.44 18.50 -4.37
N ALA A 151 -9.93 17.37 -3.85
CA ALA A 151 -9.84 17.12 -2.41
C ALA A 151 -8.89 18.09 -1.71
N ILE A 152 -7.76 18.43 -2.35
CA ILE A 152 -6.84 19.46 -1.83
C ILE A 152 -7.54 20.83 -1.85
N ILE A 153 -8.19 21.20 -2.95
CA ILE A 153 -8.92 22.48 -3.06
C ILE A 153 -10.03 22.57 -2.00
N ALA A 154 -10.78 21.48 -1.78
CA ALA A 154 -11.79 21.40 -0.73
C ALA A 154 -11.16 21.62 0.65
N THR A 155 -10.04 20.95 0.93
CA THR A 155 -9.31 21.09 2.20
C THR A 155 -8.76 22.51 2.40
N MET A 156 -8.25 23.14 1.35
CA MET A 156 -7.80 24.54 1.35
C MET A 156 -8.94 25.49 1.76
N LYS A 157 -10.14 25.31 1.18
CA LYS A 157 -11.34 26.09 1.56
C LYS A 157 -11.79 25.79 2.98
N ILE A 158 -11.70 24.54 3.44
CA ILE A 158 -11.98 24.16 4.83
C ILE A 158 -11.03 24.89 5.80
N CYS A 159 -9.75 24.98 5.47
CA CYS A 159 -8.76 25.73 6.27
C CYS A 159 -9.17 27.20 6.38
N GLU A 160 -9.50 27.83 5.26
CA GLU A 160 -9.95 29.22 5.19
C GLU A 160 -11.22 29.45 6.03
N LYS A 161 -12.24 28.59 5.89
CA LYS A 161 -13.47 28.64 6.70
C LYS A 161 -13.23 28.42 8.18
N ARG A 162 -12.20 27.65 8.55
CA ARG A 162 -11.79 27.44 9.95
C ARG A 162 -10.97 28.60 10.51
N GLY A 163 -10.59 29.59 9.69
CA GLY A 163 -9.79 30.76 10.09
C GLY A 163 -8.27 30.53 10.02
N TYR A 164 -7.83 29.55 9.22
CA TYR A 164 -6.42 29.26 8.96
C TYR A 164 -6.00 29.70 7.56
N ASP A 165 -4.69 29.79 7.31
CA ASP A 165 -4.16 30.03 5.97
C ASP A 165 -4.56 28.90 5.01
N LYS A 166 -5.09 29.27 3.85
CA LYS A 166 -5.47 28.38 2.76
C LYS A 166 -4.32 27.45 2.34
N LEU A 167 -3.08 27.91 2.41
CA LEU A 167 -1.88 27.13 2.05
C LEU A 167 -1.68 25.90 2.95
N LEU A 168 -2.23 25.89 4.17
CA LEU A 168 -2.16 24.71 5.05
C LEU A 168 -2.87 23.51 4.43
N GLY A 169 -3.87 23.72 3.55
CA GLY A 169 -4.51 22.65 2.81
C GLY A 169 -3.54 21.87 1.90
N LEU A 170 -2.43 22.48 1.48
CA LEU A 170 -1.40 21.81 0.65
C LEU A 170 -0.62 20.75 1.44
N LEU A 171 -0.64 20.79 2.79
CA LEU A 171 -0.04 19.77 3.64
C LEU A 171 -0.67 18.39 3.44
N MET A 172 -1.84 18.31 2.79
CA MET A 172 -2.43 17.05 2.30
C MET A 172 -1.48 16.23 1.43
N LEU A 173 -0.54 16.86 0.70
CA LEU A 173 0.40 16.15 -0.17
C LEU A 173 1.46 15.34 0.59
N VAL A 174 1.69 15.67 1.87
CA VAL A 174 2.68 14.99 2.71
C VAL A 174 1.93 14.17 3.76
N PRO A 175 1.98 12.82 3.74
CA PRO A 175 1.14 11.97 4.60
C PRO A 175 1.24 12.26 6.10
N ILE A 176 2.44 12.57 6.60
CA ILE A 176 2.65 12.90 8.01
C ILE A 176 2.09 14.30 8.34
N ALA A 177 2.23 15.25 7.41
CA ALA A 177 1.71 16.60 7.61
C ALA A 177 0.19 16.65 7.49
N SER A 178 -0.42 15.80 6.66
CA SER A 178 -1.87 15.71 6.51
C SER A 178 -2.53 15.24 7.82
N LEU A 179 -1.91 14.32 8.54
CA LEU A 179 -2.35 13.89 9.88
C LEU A 179 -2.39 15.04 10.88
N ILE A 180 -1.31 15.82 10.92
CA ILE A 180 -1.20 16.98 11.80
C ILE A 180 -2.23 18.04 11.42
N LEU A 181 -2.41 18.30 10.11
CA LEU A 181 -3.41 19.22 9.58
C LEU A 181 -4.81 18.85 10.05
N TRP A 182 -5.23 17.59 9.85
CA TRP A 182 -6.57 17.14 10.25
C TRP A 182 -6.78 17.19 11.76
N GLY A 183 -5.76 16.84 12.56
CA GLY A 183 -5.80 17.04 14.00
C GLY A 183 -5.95 18.52 14.41
N MET A 184 -5.22 19.41 13.73
CA MET A 184 -5.33 20.86 13.94
C MET A 184 -6.69 21.40 13.50
N LEU A 185 -7.26 20.95 12.39
CA LEU A 185 -8.60 21.39 11.96
C LEU A 185 -9.67 20.92 12.97
N ALA A 186 -9.56 19.69 13.47
CA ALA A 186 -10.50 19.10 14.42
C ALA A 186 -10.42 19.74 15.81
N TRP A 187 -9.23 19.90 16.39
CA TRP A 187 -9.05 20.33 17.78
C TRP A 187 -8.40 21.70 17.95
N GLY A 188 -7.80 22.24 16.89
CA GLY A 188 -7.14 23.55 16.92
C GLY A 188 -8.08 24.66 17.38
N LYS A 189 -7.50 25.53 18.21
CA LYS A 189 -8.15 26.75 18.71
C LYS A 189 -8.27 27.74 17.55
N LYS A 190 -9.37 28.50 17.56
CA LYS A 190 -9.59 29.61 16.63
C LYS A 190 -8.47 30.64 16.87
N SER A 191 -7.63 30.90 15.88
CA SER A 191 -6.90 32.17 15.83
C SER A 191 -7.97 33.25 15.70
N ALA A 192 -8.15 34.01 16.78
CA ALA A 192 -9.10 35.12 16.83
C ALA A 192 -8.73 36.20 15.81
#